data_AF-A0A928B7X3-F1
#
_entry.id   AF-A0A928B7X3-F1
#
_cell.length_a   1.000
_cell.length_b   1.000
_cell.length_c   1.000
_cell.angle_alpha   90.00
_cell.angle_beta   90.00
_cell.angle_gamma   90.00
#
_symmetry.space_group_name_H-M   'P 1'
#
loop_
_entity.id
_entity.type
_entity.pdbx_description
1 polymer ?
#
loop_
_entity_poly.entity_id
_entity_poly.type
_entity_poly.pdbx_seq_one_letter_code
_entity_poly.pdbx_strand_id
1 'polypeptide(L)'
;MKKLLSKALLVIAGCMIVISCSNQSAADMVDNMIDVRLSLSISGTAYTKDVDNPDETLDYTTDNQNNINDLYILLVDKNGKFQYLVEELLVQNNTRTLYRGLIQRPAAGSRLVLMANVNQQGMSGSADTRTWLNSFKGQDVKNIYNNAIFSNNTGVWSLSGRSIPMWGEVEVGTPVDGNVTFSCNMYKALAKINIWVNEKKGIEGFVINEVVVKNSLDKGYCVSQSPLSNDISVQYEDPYVPAGAANRTYDAEYANLNVTTAYSDEIYVVEQNNQAQDLNPITIEVHYTYDGAAGTGIINFKDETGNPFNVTRNHSYIFNISNVRGVETNVSLVYDVLDYYDVHRIDLGFN
;
A
#
# COMPACT_ATOMS: atom_id res chain seq x y z
N MET A 1 -68.79 -6.50 -50.68
CA MET A 1 -69.95 -6.09 -49.84
C MET A 1 -69.98 -6.93 -48.56
N LYS A 2 -69.97 -6.27 -47.39
CA LYS A 2 -70.50 -6.68 -46.04
C LYS A 2 -69.95 -7.99 -45.42
N LYS A 3 -69.04 -7.96 -44.44
CA LYS A 3 -69.15 -7.71 -42.96
C LYS A 3 -69.61 -8.92 -42.12
N LEU A 4 -68.98 -9.05 -40.93
CA LEU A 4 -69.36 -9.69 -39.63
C LEU A 4 -68.44 -10.87 -39.25
N LEU A 5 -67.43 -10.81 -38.36
CA LEU A 5 -67.30 -10.41 -36.93
C LEU A 5 -68.14 -11.24 -35.91
N SER A 6 -67.45 -12.10 -35.12
CA SER A 6 -67.34 -12.02 -33.63
C SER A 6 -67.62 -13.31 -32.80
N LYS A 7 -66.83 -13.44 -31.69
CA LYS A 7 -66.95 -14.23 -30.42
C LYS A 7 -66.22 -15.61 -30.38
N ALA A 8 -65.40 -16.02 -29.40
CA ALA A 8 -64.85 -15.53 -28.11
C ALA A 8 -63.64 -16.46 -27.72
N LEU A 9 -62.44 -15.97 -27.37
CA LEU A 9 -61.80 -15.74 -26.04
C LEU A 9 -61.63 -16.93 -25.05
N LEU A 10 -60.43 -16.95 -24.40
CA LEU A 10 -59.92 -17.66 -23.19
C LEU A 10 -59.32 -19.10 -23.38
N VAL A 11 -58.16 -19.54 -22.83
CA VAL A 11 -56.99 -18.94 -22.11
C VAL A 11 -56.05 -20.07 -21.59
N ILE A 12 -54.72 -19.84 -21.60
CA ILE A 12 -53.62 -20.33 -20.69
C ILE A 12 -53.31 -21.86 -20.64
N ALA A 13 -52.09 -22.42 -20.51
CA ALA A 13 -50.64 -22.08 -20.43
C ALA A 13 -49.88 -23.42 -20.67
N GLY A 14 -48.58 -23.52 -20.98
CA GLY A 14 -47.44 -22.85 -20.36
C GLY A 14 -46.09 -23.41 -20.84
N CYS A 15 -45.03 -22.78 -20.35
CA CYS A 15 -43.60 -23.11 -20.47
C CYS A 15 -42.90 -22.75 -21.80
N MET A 16 -42.75 -21.44 -22.06
CA MET A 16 -41.55 -20.92 -22.74
C MET A 16 -40.59 -20.40 -21.67
N ILE A 17 -39.45 -21.07 -21.55
CA ILE A 17 -38.30 -20.63 -20.75
C ILE A 17 -37.71 -19.42 -21.48
N VAL A 18 -37.94 -18.22 -20.94
CA VAL A 18 -37.22 -17.01 -21.34
C VAL A 18 -35.91 -16.97 -20.57
N ILE A 19 -34.80 -17.23 -21.27
CA ILE A 19 -33.47 -16.79 -20.84
C ILE A 19 -33.43 -15.29 -21.13
N SER A 20 -33.61 -14.46 -20.10
CA SER A 20 -33.44 -13.02 -20.22
C SER A 20 -31.94 -12.68 -20.23
N CYS A 21 -31.32 -12.72 -21.41
CA CYS A 21 -30.15 -11.88 -21.68
C CYS A 21 -30.67 -10.52 -22.13
N SER A 22 -30.68 -9.54 -21.22
CA SER A 22 -30.92 -8.14 -21.60
C SER A 22 -29.72 -7.64 -22.41
N ASN A 23 -29.88 -7.56 -23.74
CA ASN A 23 -28.96 -6.84 -24.60
C ASN A 23 -29.18 -5.34 -24.35
N GLN A 24 -28.33 -4.73 -23.51
CA GLN A 24 -28.25 -3.28 -23.37
C GLN A 24 -27.64 -2.71 -24.65
N SER A 25 -28.30 -1.72 -25.26
CA SER A 25 -27.78 -1.10 -26.48
C SER A 25 -26.59 -0.19 -26.14
N ALA A 26 -25.68 0.02 -27.09
CA ALA A 26 -24.54 0.95 -26.90
C ALA A 26 -25.00 2.40 -26.62
N ALA A 27 -26.23 2.77 -27.01
CA ALA A 27 -26.83 4.07 -26.68
C ALA A 27 -27.30 4.14 -25.21
N ASP A 28 -27.83 3.06 -24.66
CA ASP A 28 -28.23 2.98 -23.23
C ASP A 28 -27.01 3.04 -22.30
N MET A 29 -25.83 2.61 -22.79
CA MET A 29 -24.58 2.70 -22.03
C MET A 29 -24.12 4.15 -21.84
N VAL A 30 -24.30 5.03 -22.83
CA VAL A 30 -23.87 6.45 -22.74
C VAL A 30 -24.78 7.24 -21.80
N ASP A 31 -26.09 6.97 -21.78
CA ASP A 31 -27.06 7.65 -20.90
C ASP A 31 -26.93 7.26 -19.42
N ASN A 32 -26.27 6.12 -19.15
CA ASN A 32 -26.00 5.62 -17.80
C ASN A 32 -24.58 5.91 -17.29
N MET A 33 -23.80 6.75 -17.98
CA MET A 33 -22.50 7.22 -17.48
C MET A 33 -22.67 8.57 -16.78
N ILE A 34 -21.87 8.82 -15.75
CA ILE A 34 -21.76 10.11 -15.09
C ILE A 34 -20.32 10.61 -15.13
N ASP A 35 -20.17 11.93 -15.28
CA ASP A 35 -18.87 12.59 -15.18
C ASP A 35 -18.48 12.75 -13.72
N VAL A 36 -17.27 12.27 -13.40
CA VAL A 36 -16.76 12.23 -12.06
C VAL A 36 -15.40 12.89 -11.99
N ARG A 37 -15.24 13.75 -10.99
CA ARG A 37 -13.95 14.24 -10.53
C ARG A 37 -13.50 13.42 -9.34
N LEU A 38 -12.26 12.98 -9.38
CA LEU A 38 -11.63 12.28 -8.28
C LEU A 38 -10.43 13.09 -7.79
N SER A 39 -10.45 13.43 -6.51
CA SER A 39 -9.31 13.97 -5.79
C SER A 39 -8.68 12.86 -4.96
N LEU A 40 -7.40 12.63 -5.16
CA LEU A 40 -6.61 11.68 -4.39
C LEU A 40 -5.86 12.46 -3.32
N SER A 41 -6.04 12.04 -2.07
CA SER A 41 -5.16 12.41 -0.98
C SER A 41 -4.20 11.25 -0.79
N ILE A 42 -2.92 11.43 -1.13
CA ILE A 42 -1.93 10.42 -0.79
C ILE A 42 -1.78 10.49 0.72
N SER A 43 -2.25 9.46 1.42
CA SER A 43 -2.12 9.41 2.86
C SER A 43 -0.63 9.55 3.16
N GLY A 44 -0.31 10.52 4.03
CA GLY A 44 0.98 10.54 4.68
C GLY A 44 1.26 9.16 5.31
N THR A 45 2.51 8.86 5.57
CA THR A 45 2.81 7.69 6.39
C THR A 45 2.22 7.91 7.77
N ALA A 46 1.56 6.89 8.34
CA ALA A 46 1.24 6.91 9.76
C ALA A 46 2.55 7.17 10.53
N TYR A 47 2.56 8.24 11.34
CA TYR A 47 3.80 8.78 11.92
C TYR A 47 4.11 8.10 13.24
N THR A 48 5.40 7.86 13.44
CA THR A 48 6.02 7.59 14.73
C THR A 48 6.38 8.96 15.36
N LYS A 49 5.74 9.31 16.48
CA LYS A 49 5.98 10.58 17.18
C LYS A 49 6.99 10.36 18.31
N ASP A 50 8.14 11.03 18.29
CA ASP A 50 8.84 11.47 19.51
C ASP A 50 9.92 12.53 19.24
N VAL A 51 9.50 13.78 19.05
CA VAL A 51 10.30 14.97 19.44
C VAL A 51 9.28 15.98 19.95
N ASP A 52 9.58 16.74 21.01
CA ASP A 52 8.73 17.75 21.68
C ASP A 52 8.16 18.87 20.78
N ASN A 53 8.19 18.73 19.46
CA ASN A 53 7.58 19.61 18.49
C ASN A 53 6.96 18.79 17.34
N PRO A 54 5.62 18.82 17.13
CA PRO A 54 4.97 18.18 16.00
C PRO A 54 5.23 19.01 14.74
N ASP A 55 6.47 18.99 14.28
CA ASP A 55 6.85 19.67 13.05
C ASP A 55 6.92 18.65 11.92
N GLU A 56 6.33 18.98 10.77
CA GLU A 56 6.29 18.18 9.53
C GLU A 56 7.71 17.88 8.98
N THR A 57 8.75 18.35 9.66
CA THR A 57 10.16 18.30 9.30
C THR A 57 10.90 17.01 9.70
N LEU A 58 10.30 16.16 10.53
CA LEU A 58 11.02 15.01 11.11
C LEU A 58 11.12 13.82 10.16
N ASP A 59 10.03 13.49 9.47
CA ASP A 59 9.98 12.37 8.53
C ASP A 59 8.95 12.62 7.43
N TYR A 60 9.29 13.48 6.48
CA TYR A 60 8.40 13.86 5.39
C TYR A 60 8.25 12.74 4.36
N THR A 61 7.12 12.70 3.67
CA THR A 61 6.98 11.85 2.49
C THR A 61 7.60 12.57 1.30
N THR A 62 8.52 11.93 0.58
CA THR A 62 9.18 12.54 -0.59
C THR A 62 8.24 12.56 -1.81
N ASP A 63 8.48 13.44 -2.77
CA ASP A 63 7.72 13.48 -4.03
C ASP A 63 7.74 12.12 -4.75
N ASN A 64 8.90 11.45 -4.75
CA ASN A 64 9.05 10.13 -5.37
C ASN A 64 8.19 9.05 -4.71
N GLN A 65 7.99 9.14 -3.39
CA GLN A 65 7.10 8.24 -2.64
C GLN A 65 5.62 8.47 -2.97
N ASN A 66 5.26 9.64 -3.49
CA ASN A 66 3.89 10.03 -3.86
C ASN A 66 3.58 9.88 -5.35
N ASN A 67 4.56 9.52 -6.17
CA ASN A 67 4.38 9.39 -7.62
C ASN A 67 3.30 8.35 -7.96
N ILE A 68 2.34 8.75 -8.79
CA ILE A 68 1.35 7.86 -9.40
C ILE A 68 1.64 7.78 -10.90
N ASN A 69 2.23 6.68 -11.36
CA ASN A 69 2.50 6.45 -12.78
C ASN A 69 1.25 5.94 -13.51
N ASP A 70 0.51 5.05 -12.88
CA ASP A 70 -0.73 4.46 -13.39
C ASP A 70 -1.81 4.42 -12.30
N LEU A 71 -3.07 4.53 -12.70
CA LEU A 71 -4.23 4.47 -11.82
C LEU A 71 -5.35 3.66 -12.48
N TYR A 72 -5.89 2.73 -11.72
CA TYR A 72 -7.02 1.88 -12.07
C TYR A 72 -8.15 2.13 -11.09
N ILE A 73 -9.37 2.33 -11.59
CA ILE A 73 -10.54 2.57 -10.74
C ILE A 73 -11.60 1.54 -11.08
N LEU A 74 -11.99 0.77 -10.07
CA LEU A 74 -12.98 -0.29 -10.16
C LEU A 74 -14.25 0.20 -9.49
N LEU A 75 -15.37 0.14 -10.19
CA LEU A 75 -16.69 0.25 -9.58
C LEU A 75 -17.09 -1.12 -9.04
N VAL A 76 -17.35 -1.19 -7.74
CA VAL A 76 -17.75 -2.39 -7.02
C VAL A 76 -19.15 -2.15 -6.44
N ASP A 77 -20.08 -3.08 -6.63
CA ASP A 77 -21.41 -2.95 -6.05
C ASP A 77 -21.42 -3.18 -4.53
N LYS A 78 -22.57 -2.91 -3.91
CA LYS A 78 -22.80 -3.11 -2.46
C LYS A 78 -22.61 -4.56 -1.98
N ASN A 79 -22.64 -5.54 -2.90
CA ASN A 79 -22.43 -6.95 -2.59
C ASN A 79 -20.97 -7.39 -2.82
N GLY A 80 -20.08 -6.45 -3.13
CA GLY A 80 -18.67 -6.72 -3.37
C GLY A 80 -18.35 -7.23 -4.77
N LYS A 81 -19.28 -7.16 -5.74
CA LYS A 81 -19.00 -7.60 -7.12
C LYS A 81 -18.40 -6.48 -7.95
N PHE A 82 -17.32 -6.78 -8.65
CA PHE A 82 -16.66 -5.84 -9.56
C PHE A 82 -17.52 -5.65 -10.83
N GLN A 83 -18.02 -4.44 -11.04
CA GLN A 83 -18.99 -4.13 -12.09
C GLN A 83 -18.35 -3.50 -13.32
N TYR A 84 -17.40 -2.58 -13.14
CA TYR A 84 -16.89 -1.77 -14.25
C TYR A 84 -15.49 -1.22 -13.96
N LEU A 85 -14.57 -1.35 -14.91
CA LEU A 85 -13.27 -0.67 -14.88
C LEU A 85 -13.41 0.67 -15.60
N VAL A 86 -12.96 1.76 -14.97
CA VAL A 86 -12.96 3.08 -15.62
C VAL A 86 -11.91 3.11 -16.73
N GLU A 87 -12.35 3.35 -17.96
CA GLU A 87 -11.51 3.29 -19.16
C GLU A 87 -10.85 4.63 -19.49
N GLU A 88 -11.61 5.73 -19.39
CA GLU A 88 -11.16 7.07 -19.76
C GLU A 88 -10.92 7.93 -18.51
N LEU A 89 -9.66 7.98 -18.08
CA LEU A 89 -9.22 8.85 -16.99
C LEU A 89 -8.29 9.95 -17.53
N LEU A 90 -8.71 11.19 -17.33
CA LEU A 90 -7.96 12.38 -17.67
C LEU A 90 -7.30 12.95 -16.41
N VAL A 91 -5.97 12.94 -16.40
CA VAL A 91 -5.17 13.64 -15.39
C VAL A 91 -5.39 15.15 -15.53
N GLN A 92 -5.72 15.82 -14.43
CA GLN A 92 -6.03 17.25 -14.39
C GLN A 92 -4.90 18.10 -13.79
N ASN A 93 -3.89 17.49 -13.16
CA ASN A 93 -2.77 18.19 -12.56
C ASN A 93 -1.45 17.43 -12.69
N ASN A 94 -0.32 18.14 -12.60
CA ASN A 94 1.01 17.55 -12.77
C ASN A 94 1.39 16.57 -11.66
N THR A 95 0.85 16.75 -10.45
CA THR A 95 1.05 15.82 -9.33
C THR A 95 0.23 14.53 -9.48
N ARG A 96 -0.63 14.43 -10.51
CA ARG A 96 -1.45 13.24 -10.80
C ARG A 96 -2.30 12.81 -9.59
N THR A 97 -2.86 13.79 -8.90
CA THR A 97 -3.78 13.61 -7.76
C THR A 97 -5.20 14.07 -8.07
N LEU A 98 -5.44 14.70 -9.22
CA LEU A 98 -6.77 15.09 -9.67
C LEU A 98 -7.07 14.42 -11.01
N TYR A 99 -8.18 13.69 -11.06
CA TYR A 99 -8.63 12.94 -12.22
C TYR A 99 -10.05 13.34 -12.59
N ARG A 100 -10.37 13.24 -13.88
CA ARG A 100 -11.73 13.31 -14.40
C ARG A 100 -11.99 12.09 -15.27
N GLY A 101 -13.15 11.47 -15.15
CA GLY A 101 -13.50 10.33 -15.98
C GLY A 101 -14.99 10.08 -16.02
N LEU A 102 -15.41 9.23 -16.97
CA LEU A 102 -16.78 8.74 -17.06
C LEU A 102 -16.87 7.41 -16.32
N ILE A 103 -17.81 7.30 -15.38
CA ILE A 103 -18.09 6.04 -14.70
C ILE A 103 -19.54 5.62 -14.95
N GLN A 104 -19.79 4.32 -14.96
CA GLN A 104 -21.16 3.82 -14.92
C GLN A 104 -21.82 4.33 -13.64
N ARG A 105 -23.05 4.86 -13.76
CA ARG A 105 -23.82 5.41 -12.65
C ARG A 105 -23.85 4.40 -11.49
N PRO A 106 -23.16 4.68 -10.38
CA PRO A 106 -23.10 3.77 -9.26
C PRO A 106 -24.45 3.75 -8.55
N ALA A 107 -24.86 2.60 -8.01
CA ALA A 107 -25.96 2.54 -7.06
C ALA A 107 -25.49 3.03 -5.68
N ALA A 108 -26.39 3.54 -4.84
CA ALA A 108 -26.05 3.88 -3.45
C ALA A 108 -25.45 2.67 -2.71
N GLY A 109 -24.37 2.89 -1.95
CA GLY A 109 -23.61 1.83 -1.27
C GLY A 109 -22.66 1.06 -2.18
N SER A 110 -22.51 1.45 -3.45
CA SER A 110 -21.38 0.99 -4.28
C SER A 110 -20.09 1.63 -3.79
N ARG A 111 -18.94 1.11 -4.23
CA ARG A 111 -17.61 1.61 -3.84
C ARG A 111 -16.76 1.80 -5.08
N LEU A 112 -15.94 2.85 -5.07
CA LEU A 112 -14.86 3.01 -6.02
C LEU A 112 -13.58 2.53 -5.34
N VAL A 113 -12.94 1.53 -5.94
CA VAL A 113 -11.66 1.00 -5.48
C VAL A 113 -10.58 1.49 -6.42
N LEU A 114 -9.58 2.16 -5.87
CA LEU A 114 -8.50 2.80 -6.60
C LEU A 114 -7.23 2.00 -6.37
N MET A 115 -6.51 1.68 -7.45
CA MET A 115 -5.25 0.95 -7.42
C MET A 115 -4.23 1.71 -8.26
N ALA A 116 -3.15 2.17 -7.64
CA ALA A 116 -2.10 2.95 -8.27
C ALA A 116 -0.77 2.19 -8.32
N ASN A 117 0.03 2.46 -9.36
CA ASN A 117 1.37 1.88 -9.58
C ASN A 117 1.39 0.35 -9.61
N VAL A 118 0.31 -0.25 -10.13
CA VAL A 118 0.13 -1.70 -10.13
C VAL A 118 0.65 -2.35 -11.41
N ASN A 119 0.82 -1.59 -12.51
CA ASN A 119 1.39 -2.11 -13.76
C ASN A 119 2.82 -2.61 -13.61
N GLN A 120 3.62 -1.86 -12.87
CA GLN A 120 5.06 -2.12 -12.70
C GLN A 120 5.33 -3.33 -11.80
N GLN A 121 4.29 -3.95 -11.23
CA GLN A 121 4.42 -5.00 -10.23
C GLN A 121 4.36 -6.42 -10.79
N GLY A 122 4.09 -6.56 -12.09
CA GLY A 122 4.08 -7.87 -12.76
C GLY A 122 2.92 -8.78 -12.36
N MET A 123 1.84 -8.24 -11.77
CA MET A 123 0.71 -9.01 -11.24
C MET A 123 -0.04 -9.85 -12.29
N SER A 124 0.11 -9.54 -13.57
CA SER A 124 -0.70 -10.09 -14.66
C SER A 124 -0.06 -11.28 -15.40
N GLY A 125 1.15 -11.71 -15.02
CA GLY A 125 1.82 -12.90 -15.58
C GLY A 125 2.06 -12.91 -17.10
N SER A 126 1.68 -11.87 -17.85
CA SER A 126 1.94 -11.57 -19.29
C SER A 126 0.84 -10.70 -19.93
N ALA A 127 -0.33 -10.55 -19.30
CA ALA A 127 -1.42 -9.73 -19.85
C ALA A 127 -1.27 -8.24 -19.50
N ASP A 128 -1.82 -7.34 -20.32
CA ASP A 128 -2.01 -5.94 -19.93
C ASP A 128 -2.92 -5.87 -18.68
N THR A 129 -2.59 -4.99 -17.72
CA THR A 129 -3.31 -4.92 -16.42
C THR A 129 -4.79 -4.58 -16.57
N ARG A 130 -5.20 -3.77 -17.57
CA ARG A 130 -6.63 -3.51 -17.80
C ARG A 130 -7.33 -4.80 -18.22
N THR A 131 -6.72 -5.55 -19.12
CA THR A 131 -7.24 -6.85 -19.58
C THR A 131 -7.34 -7.84 -18.42
N TRP A 132 -6.29 -7.92 -17.59
CA TRP A 132 -6.28 -8.75 -16.39
C TRP A 132 -7.40 -8.37 -15.42
N LEU A 133 -7.55 -7.09 -15.08
CA LEU A 133 -8.64 -6.61 -14.21
C LEU A 133 -10.03 -6.93 -14.79
N ASN A 134 -10.24 -6.65 -16.08
CA ASN A 134 -11.52 -6.91 -16.74
C ASN A 134 -11.89 -8.39 -16.78
N SER A 135 -10.92 -9.31 -16.70
CA SER A 135 -11.20 -10.75 -16.59
C SER A 135 -11.96 -11.14 -15.32
N PHE A 136 -11.93 -10.30 -14.27
CA PHE A 136 -12.67 -10.49 -13.02
C PHE A 136 -14.06 -9.85 -13.02
N LYS A 137 -14.51 -9.22 -14.12
CA LYS A 137 -15.80 -8.52 -14.17
C LYS A 137 -16.96 -9.47 -13.81
N GLY A 138 -17.84 -9.01 -12.94
CA GLY A 138 -18.96 -9.78 -12.36
C GLY A 138 -18.57 -10.70 -11.19
N GLN A 139 -17.28 -10.88 -10.91
CA GLN A 139 -16.80 -11.68 -9.79
C GLN A 139 -16.69 -10.87 -8.51
N ASP A 140 -16.41 -11.56 -7.41
CA ASP A 140 -16.06 -10.90 -6.15
C ASP A 140 -14.77 -10.09 -6.29
N VAL A 141 -14.76 -8.84 -5.84
CA VAL A 141 -13.56 -7.99 -5.91
C VAL A 141 -12.41 -8.57 -5.09
N LYS A 142 -12.69 -9.38 -4.07
CA LYS A 142 -11.66 -10.10 -3.32
C LYS A 142 -10.82 -11.04 -4.19
N ASN A 143 -11.36 -11.52 -5.31
CA ASN A 143 -10.57 -12.30 -6.27
C ASN A 143 -9.46 -11.44 -6.89
N ILE A 144 -9.71 -10.16 -7.13
CA ILE A 144 -8.67 -9.22 -7.59
C ILE A 144 -7.66 -9.00 -6.46
N TYR A 145 -8.13 -8.72 -5.24
CA TYR A 145 -7.24 -8.44 -4.09
C TYR A 145 -6.28 -9.60 -3.80
N ASN A 146 -6.81 -10.83 -3.82
CA ASN A 146 -6.04 -12.04 -3.56
C ASN A 146 -5.02 -12.37 -4.67
N ASN A 147 -5.18 -11.83 -5.88
CA ASN A 147 -4.27 -12.07 -7.00
C ASN A 147 -3.39 -10.85 -7.35
N ALA A 148 -3.69 -9.67 -6.81
CA ALA A 148 -2.91 -8.45 -6.98
C ALA A 148 -1.66 -8.46 -6.08
N ILE A 149 -0.69 -9.31 -6.42
CA ILE A 149 0.52 -9.55 -5.62
C ILE A 149 1.74 -8.96 -6.34
N PHE A 150 2.55 -8.18 -5.64
CA PHE A 150 3.82 -7.67 -6.14
C PHE A 150 4.99 -8.51 -5.60
N SER A 151 6.04 -8.73 -6.40
CA SER A 151 7.23 -9.46 -5.97
C SER A 151 8.25 -8.57 -5.25
N ASN A 152 8.99 -9.11 -4.30
CA ASN A 152 10.12 -8.50 -3.60
C ASN A 152 11.36 -9.41 -3.62
N ASN A 153 11.55 -10.16 -4.71
CA ASN A 153 12.63 -11.14 -4.85
C ASN A 153 13.98 -10.56 -5.29
N THR A 154 14.03 -9.27 -5.63
CA THR A 154 15.19 -8.64 -6.27
C THR A 154 15.71 -7.47 -5.43
N GLY A 155 16.91 -7.64 -4.85
CA GLY A 155 17.73 -6.56 -4.28
C GLY A 155 16.96 -5.49 -3.49
N VAL A 156 17.40 -4.25 -3.65
CA VAL A 156 16.82 -3.04 -3.04
C VAL A 156 15.57 -2.60 -3.82
N TRP A 157 14.54 -2.14 -3.10
CA TRP A 157 13.42 -1.45 -3.72
C TRP A 157 13.82 -0.01 -4.10
N SER A 158 14.09 0.25 -5.38
CA SER A 158 14.43 1.60 -5.86
C SER A 158 13.23 2.30 -6.50
N LEU A 159 12.91 3.51 -6.01
CA LEU A 159 11.83 4.34 -6.55
C LEU A 159 12.14 4.90 -7.95
N SER A 160 13.40 4.84 -8.41
CA SER A 160 13.81 5.32 -9.74
C SER A 160 13.21 4.49 -10.89
N GLY A 161 12.93 3.21 -10.65
CA GLY A 161 12.37 2.29 -11.65
C GLY A 161 11.08 1.60 -11.21
N ARG A 162 10.67 1.77 -9.94
CA ARG A 162 9.55 1.04 -9.36
C ARG A 162 8.82 1.86 -8.32
N SER A 163 7.72 2.49 -8.73
CA SER A 163 6.87 3.24 -7.80
C SER A 163 6.11 2.31 -6.86
N ILE A 164 5.79 2.82 -5.68
CA ILE A 164 5.15 2.06 -4.60
C ILE A 164 3.68 1.81 -4.97
N PRO A 165 3.19 0.55 -4.94
CA PRO A 165 1.76 0.29 -5.10
C PRO A 165 0.98 1.01 -4.03
N MET A 166 -0.14 1.64 -4.41
CA MET A 166 -1.04 2.26 -3.44
C MET A 166 -2.47 1.86 -3.75
N TRP A 167 -3.31 1.88 -2.72
CA TRP A 167 -4.72 1.64 -2.92
C TRP A 167 -5.57 2.49 -1.99
N GLY A 168 -6.82 2.69 -2.38
CA GLY A 168 -7.81 3.40 -1.60
C GLY A 168 -9.21 2.95 -1.99
N GLU A 169 -10.17 3.21 -1.12
CA GLU A 169 -11.58 2.93 -1.38
C GLU A 169 -12.42 4.12 -0.93
N VAL A 170 -13.47 4.42 -1.70
CA VAL A 170 -14.48 5.41 -1.32
C VAL A 170 -15.87 4.84 -1.56
N GLU A 171 -16.72 4.89 -0.54
CA GLU A 171 -18.12 4.55 -0.69
C GLU A 171 -18.86 5.65 -1.45
N VAL A 172 -19.63 5.23 -2.43
CA VAL A 172 -20.56 6.08 -3.15
C VAL A 172 -21.82 6.21 -2.30
N GLY A 173 -22.02 7.41 -1.76
CA GLY A 173 -23.28 7.80 -1.12
C GLY A 173 -24.46 7.83 -2.11
N THR A 174 -25.49 8.63 -1.83
CA THR A 174 -26.61 8.79 -2.77
C THR A 174 -26.12 9.41 -4.08
N PRO A 175 -26.26 8.72 -5.24
CA PRO A 175 -25.82 9.27 -6.52
C PRO A 175 -26.62 10.55 -6.81
N VAL A 176 -25.93 11.68 -6.91
CA VAL A 176 -26.54 12.96 -7.30
C VAL A 176 -26.47 13.05 -8.81
N ASP A 177 -27.55 13.48 -9.46
CA ASP A 177 -27.51 13.78 -10.89
C ASP A 177 -26.51 14.92 -11.17
N GLY A 178 -25.53 14.67 -12.05
CA GLY A 178 -24.54 15.67 -12.48
C GLY A 178 -23.09 15.29 -12.17
N ASN A 179 -22.23 16.31 -12.05
CA ASN A 179 -20.80 16.15 -11.76
C ASN A 179 -20.59 15.80 -10.29
N VAL A 180 -20.06 14.62 -10.00
CA VAL A 180 -19.76 14.19 -8.63
C VAL A 180 -18.26 14.32 -8.36
N THR A 181 -17.90 14.76 -7.15
CA THR A 181 -16.50 14.77 -6.70
C THR A 181 -16.34 13.75 -5.58
N PHE A 182 -15.39 12.83 -5.74
CA PHE A 182 -14.97 11.93 -4.68
C PHE A 182 -13.57 12.30 -4.20
N SER A 183 -13.37 12.23 -2.89
CA SER A 183 -12.04 12.29 -2.26
C SER A 183 -11.67 10.90 -1.76
N CYS A 184 -10.50 10.41 -2.14
CA CYS A 184 -10.03 9.09 -1.74
C CYS A 184 -8.65 9.19 -1.10
N ASN A 185 -8.50 8.59 0.08
CA ASN A 185 -7.22 8.41 0.74
C ASN A 185 -6.49 7.20 0.14
N MET A 186 -5.26 7.39 -0.31
CA MET A 186 -4.42 6.35 -0.91
C MET A 186 -3.34 5.91 0.07
N TYR A 187 -3.29 4.62 0.37
CA TYR A 187 -2.33 4.02 1.31
C TYR A 187 -1.29 3.20 0.57
N LYS A 188 0.00 3.42 0.88
CA LYS A 188 1.13 2.69 0.28
C LYS A 188 1.15 1.24 0.75
N ALA A 189 1.55 0.33 -0.13
CA ALA A 189 1.66 -1.10 0.17
C ALA A 189 2.98 -1.49 0.86
N LEU A 190 3.94 -0.56 0.95
CA LEU A 190 5.23 -0.75 1.61
C LEU A 190 5.31 0.09 2.87
N ALA A 191 6.14 -0.35 3.81
CA ALA A 191 6.62 0.46 4.92
C ALA A 191 7.97 1.09 4.57
N LYS A 192 8.33 2.16 5.28
CA LYS A 192 9.61 2.86 5.19
C LYS A 192 10.42 2.63 6.46
N ILE A 193 11.74 2.54 6.32
CA ILE A 193 12.67 2.48 7.45
C ILE A 193 13.66 3.64 7.34
N ASN A 194 13.85 4.33 8.46
CA ASN A 194 14.83 5.39 8.63
C ASN A 194 15.79 4.99 9.77
N ILE A 195 17.07 5.25 9.57
CA ILE A 195 18.11 5.05 10.58
C ILE A 195 18.72 6.41 10.89
N TRP A 196 18.55 6.88 12.12
CA TRP A 196 19.13 8.13 12.60
C TRP A 196 20.32 7.83 13.50
N VAL A 197 21.26 8.76 13.56
CA VAL A 197 22.39 8.74 14.49
C VAL A 197 22.23 9.93 15.42
N ASN A 198 21.96 9.64 16.69
CA ASN A 198 21.78 10.63 17.76
C ASN A 198 20.81 11.75 17.35
N GLU A 199 19.58 11.40 16.98
CA GLU A 199 18.54 12.32 16.52
C GLU A 199 19.01 13.20 15.35
N LYS A 200 19.72 12.59 14.39
CA LYS A 200 20.35 13.26 13.23
C LYS A 200 21.52 14.19 13.59
N LYS A 201 21.98 14.24 14.84
CA LYS A 201 23.13 15.06 15.28
C LYS A 201 24.47 14.38 15.01
N GLY A 202 24.46 13.06 14.82
CA GLY A 202 25.66 12.25 14.69
C GLY A 202 26.33 11.93 16.02
N ILE A 203 27.29 11.00 15.96
CA ILE A 203 28.19 10.63 17.05
C ILE A 203 29.61 10.82 16.51
N GLU A 204 30.49 11.49 17.26
CA GLU A 204 31.87 11.71 16.85
C GLU A 204 32.57 10.37 16.57
N GLY A 205 33.30 10.28 15.46
CA GLY A 205 33.98 9.05 15.06
C GLY A 205 33.09 7.97 14.43
N PHE A 206 31.75 8.12 14.43
CA PHE A 206 30.81 7.13 13.90
C PHE A 206 30.40 7.38 12.44
N VAL A 207 30.42 6.34 11.62
CA VAL A 207 30.00 6.36 10.20
C VAL A 207 29.27 5.07 9.86
N ILE A 208 28.06 5.15 9.32
CA ILE A 208 27.35 4.03 8.68
C ILE A 208 27.92 3.83 7.28
N ASN A 209 28.48 2.64 7.02
CA ASN A 209 29.09 2.29 5.75
C ASN A 209 28.14 1.49 4.86
N GLU A 210 27.35 0.62 5.48
CA GLU A 210 26.42 -0.27 4.78
C GLU A 210 25.24 -0.62 5.69
N VAL A 211 24.09 -0.82 5.05
CA VAL A 211 22.87 -1.32 5.69
C VAL A 211 22.38 -2.53 4.91
N VAL A 212 22.05 -3.61 5.62
CA VAL A 212 21.51 -4.85 5.02
C VAL A 212 20.16 -5.18 5.64
N VAL A 213 19.11 -5.22 4.82
CA VAL A 213 17.79 -5.71 5.24
C VAL A 213 17.75 -7.23 5.08
N LYS A 214 17.65 -7.94 6.20
CA LYS A 214 17.55 -9.40 6.26
C LYS A 214 16.10 -9.85 6.41
N ASN A 215 15.78 -11.04 5.92
CA ASN A 215 14.52 -11.74 6.19
C ASN A 215 13.23 -11.00 5.78
N SER A 216 13.28 -9.93 4.97
CA SER A 216 12.04 -9.32 4.44
C SER A 216 11.28 -10.34 3.57
N LEU A 217 9.96 -10.24 3.53
CA LEU A 217 9.14 -11.14 2.70
C LEU A 217 9.39 -10.98 1.18
N ASP A 218 9.18 -12.08 0.46
CA ASP A 218 9.38 -12.24 -0.98
C ASP A 218 8.27 -11.63 -1.86
N LYS A 219 7.13 -11.27 -1.26
CA LYS A 219 5.98 -10.65 -1.94
C LYS A 219 4.98 -10.03 -0.95
N GLY A 220 4.17 -9.11 -1.46
CA GLY A 220 3.10 -8.46 -0.71
C GLY A 220 1.86 -8.21 -1.58
N TYR A 221 0.72 -7.89 -0.94
CA TYR A 221 -0.50 -7.51 -1.67
C TYR A 221 -0.49 -6.03 -2.04
N CYS A 222 -0.92 -5.69 -3.26
CA CYS A 222 -1.16 -4.31 -3.65
C CYS A 222 -2.36 -3.70 -2.89
N VAL A 223 -3.33 -4.53 -2.49
CA VAL A 223 -4.55 -4.12 -1.78
C VAL A 223 -4.63 -4.86 -0.44
N SER A 224 -4.70 -4.11 0.66
CA SER A 224 -4.90 -4.71 1.98
C SER A 224 -6.35 -5.12 2.17
N GLN A 225 -6.58 -6.24 2.85
CA GLN A 225 -7.91 -6.60 3.36
C GLN A 225 -7.98 -6.49 4.89
N SER A 226 -6.90 -6.03 5.54
CA SER A 226 -6.93 -5.62 6.93
C SER A 226 -7.81 -4.37 7.08
N PRO A 227 -8.65 -4.27 8.12
CA PRO A 227 -9.43 -3.07 8.36
C PRO A 227 -8.52 -1.87 8.65
N LEU A 228 -8.98 -0.67 8.26
CA LEU A 228 -8.36 0.56 8.73
C LEU A 228 -8.74 0.77 10.20
N SER A 229 -7.80 1.30 10.98
CA SER A 229 -8.04 1.80 12.32
C SER A 229 -9.05 2.94 12.31
N ASN A 230 -9.80 3.06 13.40
CA ASN A 230 -10.69 4.21 13.62
C ASN A 230 -9.92 5.49 13.90
N ASP A 231 -8.66 5.39 14.32
CA ASP A 231 -7.77 6.53 14.45
C ASP A 231 -6.97 6.70 13.15
N ILE A 232 -7.19 7.84 12.50
CA ILE A 232 -6.61 8.15 11.19
C ILE A 232 -5.09 8.39 11.25
N SER A 233 -4.53 8.63 12.44
CA SER A 233 -3.08 8.74 12.64
C SER A 233 -2.36 7.39 12.55
N VAL A 234 -3.11 6.30 12.75
CA VAL A 234 -2.67 4.89 12.77
C VAL A 234 -2.78 4.27 11.39
N GLN A 235 -3.93 4.47 10.74
CA GLN A 235 -4.30 3.87 9.48
C GLN A 235 -4.42 2.34 9.53
N TYR A 236 -3.34 1.57 9.57
CA TYR A 236 -3.38 0.10 9.68
C TYR A 236 -2.73 -0.36 10.98
N GLU A 237 -3.38 -1.25 11.71
CA GLU A 237 -2.79 -1.84 12.93
C GLU A 237 -2.06 -3.16 12.60
N ASP A 238 -2.71 -4.00 11.79
CA ASP A 238 -2.19 -5.33 11.47
C ASP A 238 -1.73 -5.45 10.00
N PRO A 239 -0.61 -6.15 9.75
CA PRO A 239 -0.19 -6.50 8.40
C PRO A 239 -1.14 -7.53 7.77
N TYR A 240 -1.33 -7.43 6.45
CA TYR A 240 -2.08 -8.40 5.65
C TYR A 240 -1.15 -9.13 4.68
N VAL A 241 -0.58 -10.24 5.12
CA VAL A 241 0.48 -10.97 4.39
C VAL A 241 -0.10 -12.00 3.41
N PRO A 242 0.40 -12.10 2.15
CA PRO A 242 0.01 -13.15 1.23
C PRO A 242 0.25 -14.57 1.74
N ALA A 243 -0.72 -15.46 1.49
CA ALA A 243 -0.54 -16.88 1.75
C ALA A 243 0.67 -17.43 0.97
N GLY A 244 1.55 -18.16 1.67
CA GLY A 244 2.78 -18.69 1.08
C GLY A 244 3.86 -17.64 0.80
N ALA A 245 3.77 -16.45 1.41
CA ALA A 245 4.91 -15.55 1.54
C ALA A 245 6.00 -16.19 2.38
N ALA A 246 7.25 -15.97 1.98
CA ALA A 246 8.43 -16.51 2.64
C ALA A 246 9.48 -15.41 2.77
N ASN A 247 10.45 -15.59 3.67
CA ASN A 247 11.64 -14.74 3.68
C ASN A 247 12.31 -14.81 2.31
N ARG A 248 12.68 -13.65 1.76
CA ARG A 248 13.34 -13.54 0.46
C ARG A 248 14.70 -14.24 0.47
N THR A 249 15.13 -14.75 -0.69
CA THR A 249 16.39 -15.48 -0.83
C THR A 249 17.63 -14.60 -0.77
N TYR A 250 17.54 -13.34 -1.22
CA TYR A 250 18.67 -12.41 -1.30
C TYR A 250 18.42 -11.22 -0.40
N ASP A 251 19.39 -10.80 0.41
CA ASP A 251 19.24 -9.64 1.30
C ASP A 251 19.30 -8.31 0.54
N ALA A 252 18.79 -7.23 1.15
CA ALA A 252 18.73 -5.91 0.51
C ALA A 252 19.92 -5.09 1.00
N GLU A 253 20.96 -5.03 0.19
CA GLU A 253 22.24 -4.41 0.55
C GLU A 253 22.30 -2.97 0.02
N TYR A 254 22.50 -2.03 0.93
CA TYR A 254 22.73 -0.62 0.66
C TYR A 254 24.16 -0.30 1.08
N ALA A 255 25.10 -0.36 0.13
CA ALA A 255 26.53 -0.24 0.40
C ALA A 255 27.10 1.14 0.02
N ASN A 256 28.32 1.42 0.47
CA ASN A 256 29.08 2.64 0.19
C ASN A 256 28.39 3.93 0.66
N LEU A 257 27.67 3.87 1.78
CA LEU A 257 26.81 4.95 2.26
C LEU A 257 27.60 6.14 2.80
N ASN A 258 28.63 5.91 3.62
CA ASN A 258 29.43 6.95 4.27
C ASN A 258 28.56 8.01 5.00
N VAL A 259 27.57 7.56 5.76
CA VAL A 259 26.56 8.40 6.41
C VAL A 259 26.91 8.62 7.88
N THR A 260 26.91 9.87 8.34
CA THR A 260 27.28 10.23 9.72
C THR A 260 26.11 10.65 10.59
N THR A 261 24.97 11.01 10.01
CA THR A 261 23.84 11.61 10.73
C THR A 261 22.52 10.87 10.55
N ALA A 262 22.14 10.55 9.31
CA ALA A 262 20.90 9.82 9.04
C ALA A 262 20.92 9.18 7.65
N TYR A 263 20.40 7.96 7.58
CA TYR A 263 20.04 7.28 6.33
C TYR A 263 18.51 7.13 6.31
N SER A 264 17.83 7.91 5.47
CA SER A 264 16.37 8.07 5.49
C SER A 264 15.82 8.09 4.07
N ASP A 265 14.55 7.75 3.90
CA ASP A 265 13.82 7.78 2.62
C ASP A 265 14.33 6.85 1.50
N GLU A 266 15.16 5.86 1.85
CA GLU A 266 15.75 4.93 0.87
C GLU A 266 15.37 3.46 1.12
N ILE A 267 15.03 3.09 2.36
CA ILE A 267 14.73 1.70 2.71
C ILE A 267 13.21 1.48 2.71
N TYR A 268 12.73 0.69 1.75
CA TYR A 268 11.34 0.27 1.67
C TYR A 268 11.23 -1.25 1.83
N VAL A 269 10.28 -1.68 2.66
CA VAL A 269 10.09 -3.09 3.01
C VAL A 269 8.63 -3.49 2.89
N VAL A 270 8.42 -4.78 2.64
CA VAL A 270 7.09 -5.38 2.59
C VAL A 270 6.56 -5.55 4.02
N GLU A 271 5.26 -5.36 4.21
CA GLU A 271 4.63 -5.66 5.51
C GLU A 271 4.85 -7.12 5.91
N GLN A 272 4.98 -7.38 7.20
CA GLN A 272 5.37 -8.67 7.73
C GLN A 272 4.83 -8.87 9.15
N ASN A 273 4.28 -10.04 9.40
CA ASN A 273 3.99 -10.52 10.75
C ASN A 273 5.26 -11.12 11.34
N ASN A 274 5.93 -10.38 12.23
CA ASN A 274 7.17 -10.82 12.88
C ASN A 274 6.95 -11.80 14.04
N GLN A 275 5.68 -12.09 14.36
CA GLN A 275 5.30 -13.04 15.41
C GLN A 275 4.94 -14.43 14.84
N ALA A 276 4.91 -14.57 13.51
CA ALA A 276 4.60 -15.83 12.84
C ALA A 276 5.70 -16.88 13.14
N GLN A 277 5.28 -18.08 13.58
CA GLN A 277 6.21 -19.13 14.04
C GLN A 277 7.08 -19.73 12.92
N ASP A 278 6.65 -19.62 11.66
CA ASP A 278 7.27 -20.22 10.49
C ASP A 278 8.12 -19.24 9.67
N LEU A 279 8.27 -17.99 10.15
CA LEU A 279 9.05 -16.94 9.48
C LEU A 279 10.11 -16.38 10.41
N ASN A 280 11.29 -16.11 9.84
CA ASN A 280 12.28 -15.32 10.56
C ASN A 280 11.83 -13.85 10.59
N PRO A 281 11.85 -13.18 11.76
CA PRO A 281 11.60 -11.75 11.83
C PRO A 281 12.56 -10.95 10.96
N ILE A 282 12.06 -9.86 10.39
CA ILE A 282 12.91 -8.90 9.69
C ILE A 282 13.93 -8.29 10.65
N THR A 283 15.17 -8.13 10.18
CA THR A 283 16.24 -7.44 10.92
C THR A 283 17.03 -6.54 9.99
N ILE A 284 17.65 -5.50 10.55
CA ILE A 284 18.55 -4.62 9.82
C ILE A 284 19.96 -4.79 10.39
N GLU A 285 20.90 -5.24 9.57
CA GLU A 285 22.32 -5.21 9.91
C GLU A 285 22.89 -3.85 9.49
N VAL A 286 23.56 -3.18 10.42
CA VAL A 286 24.23 -1.89 10.21
C VAL A 286 25.72 -2.12 10.34
N HIS A 287 26.44 -1.99 9.23
CA HIS A 287 27.90 -2.04 9.21
C HIS A 287 28.43 -0.61 9.32
N TYR A 288 29.29 -0.37 10.31
CA TYR A 288 29.75 0.97 10.63
C TYR A 288 31.25 0.99 10.94
N THR A 289 31.79 2.21 10.99
CA THR A 289 33.10 2.51 11.55
C THR A 289 32.92 3.40 12.76
N TYR A 290 33.61 3.11 13.86
CA TYR A 290 33.69 3.95 15.06
C TYR A 290 35.15 4.11 15.45
N ASP A 291 35.66 5.35 15.48
CA ASP A 291 37.06 5.68 15.79
C ASP A 291 38.09 4.85 15.00
N GLY A 292 37.77 4.55 13.73
CA GLY A 292 38.62 3.79 12.82
C GLY A 292 38.49 2.26 12.92
N ALA A 293 37.71 1.73 13.87
CA ALA A 293 37.39 0.31 13.97
C ALA A 293 36.08 -0.02 13.26
N ALA A 294 36.04 -1.14 12.54
CA ALA A 294 34.82 -1.64 11.91
C ALA A 294 33.96 -2.42 12.91
N GLY A 295 32.64 -2.28 12.80
CA GLY A 295 31.67 -3.02 13.61
C GLY A 295 30.39 -3.32 12.84
N THR A 296 29.61 -4.25 13.39
CA THR A 296 28.28 -4.60 12.88
C THR A 296 27.32 -4.60 14.06
N GLY A 297 26.18 -3.93 13.93
CA GLY A 297 25.08 -4.03 14.89
C GLY A 297 23.81 -4.50 14.20
N ILE A 298 22.94 -5.16 14.96
CA ILE A 298 21.69 -5.74 14.45
C ILE A 298 20.52 -5.03 15.12
N ILE A 299 19.70 -4.36 14.31
CA ILE A 299 18.43 -3.79 14.72
C ILE A 299 17.36 -4.87 14.56
N ASN A 300 16.69 -5.17 15.66
CA ASN A 300 15.55 -6.07 15.73
C ASN A 300 14.24 -5.27 15.83
N PHE A 301 13.19 -5.77 15.18
CA PHE A 301 11.83 -5.23 15.29
C PHE A 301 11.19 -5.72 16.59
N LYS A 302 11.69 -5.23 17.73
CA LYS A 302 11.23 -5.57 19.08
C LYS A 302 11.01 -4.33 19.93
N ASP A 303 10.02 -4.40 20.81
CA ASP A 303 9.74 -3.38 21.83
C ASP A 303 10.72 -3.49 23.03
N GLU A 304 10.56 -2.61 24.02
CA GLU A 304 11.38 -2.54 25.24
C GLU A 304 11.33 -3.81 26.09
N THR A 305 10.25 -4.58 26.00
CA THR A 305 10.10 -5.84 26.72
C THR A 305 10.71 -7.02 25.96
N GLY A 306 11.25 -6.76 24.76
CA GLY A 306 11.84 -7.75 23.86
C GLY A 306 10.81 -8.49 23.01
N ASN A 307 9.54 -8.06 23.01
CA ASN A 307 8.49 -8.66 22.20
C ASN A 307 8.57 -8.14 20.75
N PRO A 308 8.44 -9.02 19.74
CA PRO A 308 8.48 -8.59 18.36
C PRO A 308 7.23 -7.79 17.93
N PHE A 309 7.44 -6.68 17.24
CA PHE A 309 6.38 -5.90 16.59
C PHE A 309 6.41 -6.11 15.07
N ASN A 310 5.26 -5.88 14.43
CA ASN A 310 5.06 -6.14 13.00
C ASN A 310 5.60 -5.01 12.12
N VAL A 311 5.89 -5.33 10.86
CA VAL A 311 6.04 -4.32 9.82
C VAL A 311 4.67 -4.12 9.17
N THR A 312 4.12 -2.93 9.27
CA THR A 312 2.80 -2.61 8.74
C THR A 312 2.92 -1.64 7.57
N ARG A 313 2.18 -1.90 6.50
CA ARG A 313 2.20 -1.07 5.28
C ARG A 313 1.87 0.40 5.57
N ASN A 314 2.37 1.33 4.75
CA ASN A 314 2.19 2.78 4.89
C ASN A 314 2.66 3.38 6.24
N HIS A 315 3.52 2.67 6.96
CA HIS A 315 4.18 3.16 8.18
C HIS A 315 5.61 3.56 7.90
N SER A 316 6.15 4.39 8.78
CA SER A 316 7.56 4.74 8.79
C SER A 316 8.19 4.42 10.14
N TYR A 317 9.17 3.53 10.13
CA TYR A 317 9.92 3.09 11.30
C TYR A 317 11.20 3.91 11.42
N ILE A 318 11.39 4.58 12.56
CA ILE A 318 12.59 5.36 12.81
C ILE A 318 13.38 4.66 13.92
N PHE A 319 14.55 4.15 13.55
CA PHE A 319 15.52 3.59 14.48
C PHE A 319 16.61 4.61 14.77
N ASN A 320 16.68 5.08 16.01
CA ASN A 320 17.65 6.08 16.42
C ASN A 320 18.84 5.42 17.12
N ILE A 321 19.99 5.32 16.45
CA ILE A 321 21.25 4.91 17.06
C ILE A 321 21.69 6.01 18.03
N SER A 322 21.44 5.80 19.33
CA SER A 322 21.65 6.82 20.36
C SER A 322 23.07 6.78 20.93
N ASN A 323 23.73 5.61 20.90
CA ASN A 323 25.07 5.44 21.41
C ASN A 323 25.79 4.22 20.79
N VAL A 324 27.10 4.20 20.91
CA VAL A 324 28.00 3.12 20.53
C VAL A 324 28.78 2.71 21.78
N ARG A 325 28.63 1.47 22.25
CA ARG A 325 29.33 0.98 23.45
C ARG A 325 30.36 -0.08 23.04
N GLY A 326 31.63 0.07 23.44
CA GLY A 326 32.64 -0.97 23.22
C GLY A 326 34.09 -0.46 23.16
N VAL A 327 35.05 -1.39 23.26
CA VAL A 327 36.48 -1.19 22.94
C VAL A 327 36.82 -2.21 21.84
N GLU A 328 37.36 -1.73 20.72
CA GLU A 328 38.01 -2.39 19.56
C GLU A 328 37.49 -3.74 18.99
N THR A 329 36.82 -4.63 19.75
CA THR A 329 36.34 -5.96 19.28
C THR A 329 34.92 -6.34 19.71
N ASN A 330 34.28 -5.63 20.64
CA ASN A 330 32.89 -5.87 21.06
C ASN A 330 32.13 -4.55 21.09
N VAL A 331 31.55 -4.18 19.96
CA VAL A 331 30.81 -2.92 19.82
C VAL A 331 29.32 -3.21 19.64
N SER A 332 28.51 -2.72 20.58
CA SER A 332 27.05 -2.87 20.58
C SER A 332 26.39 -1.53 20.24
N LEU A 333 25.45 -1.54 19.28
CA LEU A 333 24.60 -0.40 18.97
C LEU A 333 23.44 -0.35 19.98
N VAL A 334 23.18 0.83 20.52
CA VAL A 334 21.94 1.12 21.26
C VAL A 334 21.03 1.89 20.32
N TYR A 335 19.78 1.45 20.18
CA TYR A 335 18.80 2.18 19.38
C TYR A 335 17.43 2.27 20.03
N ASP A 336 16.75 3.38 19.80
CA ASP A 336 15.33 3.56 20.12
C ASP A 336 14.48 3.21 18.91
N VAL A 337 13.36 2.50 19.12
CA VAL A 337 12.28 2.41 18.14
C VAL A 337 11.29 3.50 18.48
N LEU A 338 11.14 4.46 17.59
CA LEU A 338 9.99 5.35 17.66
C LEU A 338 8.84 4.54 17.05
N ASP A 339 7.99 3.94 17.89
CA ASP A 339 6.84 3.12 17.46
C ASP A 339 5.53 3.93 17.57
N TYR A 340 4.51 3.42 16.87
CA TYR A 340 3.16 3.94 16.78
C TYR A 340 2.37 3.81 18.10
N TYR A 341 2.70 2.84 18.97
CA TYR A 341 1.86 2.54 20.15
C TYR A 341 2.19 3.32 21.42
N ASP A 342 3.40 3.82 21.62
CA ASP A 342 3.70 4.67 22.77
C ASP A 342 5.02 5.42 22.60
N VAL A 343 5.03 6.66 23.08
CA VAL A 343 6.19 7.56 23.09
C VAL A 343 7.10 7.16 24.25
N HIS A 344 7.84 6.06 24.09
CA HIS A 344 8.87 5.65 25.02
C HIS A 344 10.22 5.64 24.31
N ARG A 345 11.21 6.29 24.93
CA ARG A 345 12.62 6.06 24.60
C ARG A 345 12.95 4.65 25.07
N ILE A 346 13.16 3.76 24.12
CA ILE A 346 13.38 2.34 24.35
C ILE A 346 14.90 2.09 24.25
N ASP A 347 15.61 2.14 25.39
CA ASP A 347 17.03 1.80 25.49
C ASP A 347 17.21 0.27 25.33
N LEU A 348 17.33 -0.19 24.09
CA LEU A 348 17.72 -1.57 23.79
C LEU A 348 19.25 -1.68 23.85
N GLY A 349 19.77 -1.70 25.06
CA GLY A 349 21.16 -2.06 25.32
C GLY A 349 21.40 -3.52 24.94
N PHE A 350 22.10 -3.77 23.84
CA PHE A 350 22.61 -5.11 23.54
C PHE A 350 23.92 -5.34 24.29
N ASN A 351 23.98 -6.43 25.08
CA ASN A 351 25.19 -6.91 25.76
C ASN A 351 26.08 -7.71 24.81
#